data_AF-A0A928J5B5-F1
#
_entry.id   AF-A0A928J5B5-F1
#
_cell.length_a   1.000
_cell.length_b   1.000
_cell.length_c   1.000
_cell.angle_alpha   90.00
_cell.angle_beta   90.00
_cell.angle_gamma   90.00
#
_symmetry.space_group_name_H-M   'P 1'
#
loop_
_entity.id
_entity.type
_entity.pdbx_description
1 polymer ?
#
loop_
_entity_poly.entity_id
_entity_poly.type
_entity_poly.pdbx_seq_one_letter_code
_entity_poly.pdbx_strand_id
1 'polypeptide(L)'
;MEDKDKKTLAALQSEMEKMRAAYEAELTVLKAENAQKEERALREKSFQDFLKAQQSYLNEYVEVRLFKDNDKYKDDVYVAVNGKNCVIRRGVWTRIRRKFAMLLDQSEIQDLRTAELMEKEASRFADESRRHSV
;
A
#
# COMPACT_ATOMS: atom_id res chain seq x y z
N MET A 1 -40.35 46.22 45.86
CA MET A 1 -40.68 44.89 45.29
C MET A 1 -39.92 44.66 43.97
N GLU A 2 -39.73 45.69 43.16
CA GLU A 2 -39.07 45.63 41.84
C GLU A 2 -37.60 45.13 41.81
N ASP A 3 -36.84 45.27 42.90
CA ASP A 3 -35.43 44.85 42.92
C ASP A 3 -35.21 43.33 43.03
N LYS A 4 -36.18 42.59 43.60
CA LYS A 4 -36.10 41.12 43.66
C LYS A 4 -36.34 40.50 42.29
N ASP A 5 -37.32 41.04 41.55
CA ASP A 5 -37.70 40.55 40.23
C ASP A 5 -36.62 40.84 39.16
N LYS A 6 -35.92 41.98 39.28
CA LYS A 6 -34.75 42.30 38.43
C LYS A 6 -33.56 41.38 38.69
N LYS A 7 -33.30 41.02 39.94
CA LYS A 7 -32.25 40.04 40.30
C LYS A 7 -32.56 38.64 39.77
N THR A 8 -33.82 38.21 39.76
CA THR A 8 -34.23 36.92 39.20
C THR A 8 -34.16 36.89 37.68
N LEU A 9 -34.46 38.00 36.99
CA LEU A 9 -34.32 38.10 35.53
C LEU A 9 -32.85 38.02 35.09
N ALA A 10 -31.96 38.71 35.80
CA ALA A 10 -30.52 38.69 35.52
C ALA A 10 -29.89 37.30 35.76
N ALA A 11 -30.33 36.59 36.81
CA ALA A 11 -29.91 35.22 37.07
C ALA A 11 -30.34 34.26 35.95
N LEU A 12 -31.58 34.38 35.49
CA LEU A 12 -32.13 33.58 34.39
C LEU A 12 -31.40 33.86 33.06
N GLN A 13 -31.09 35.13 32.78
CA GLN A 13 -30.31 35.52 31.60
C GLN A 13 -28.90 34.92 31.62
N SER A 14 -28.21 34.98 32.76
CA SER A 14 -26.89 34.35 32.93
C SER A 14 -26.94 32.83 32.73
N GLU A 15 -28.00 32.18 33.19
CA GLU A 15 -28.19 30.74 33.02
C GLU A 15 -28.48 30.35 31.57
N MET A 16 -29.29 31.14 30.85
CA MET A 16 -29.49 30.96 29.41
C MET A 16 -28.22 31.20 28.60
N GLU A 17 -27.40 32.18 28.96
CA GLU A 17 -26.10 32.44 28.30
C GLU A 17 -25.13 31.28 28.49
N LYS A 18 -25.06 30.72 29.71
CA LYS A 18 -24.27 29.51 29.99
C LYS A 18 -24.76 28.32 29.17
N MET A 19 -26.07 28.15 29.05
CA MET A 19 -26.65 27.04 28.27
C MET A 19 -26.38 27.20 26.77
N ARG A 20 -26.47 28.42 26.23
CA ARG A 20 -26.10 28.73 24.84
C ARG A 20 -24.62 28.49 24.58
N ALA A 21 -23.75 28.94 25.47
CA ALA A 21 -22.31 28.71 25.36
C ALA A 21 -21.96 27.21 25.41
N ALA A 22 -22.63 26.44 26.27
CA ALA A 22 -22.46 24.98 26.33
C ALA A 22 -22.92 24.30 25.02
N TYR A 23 -24.08 24.70 24.48
CA TYR A 23 -24.61 24.17 23.23
C TYR A 23 -23.72 24.52 22.02
N GLU A 24 -23.21 25.75 21.96
CA GLU A 24 -22.26 26.16 20.92
C GLU A 24 -20.95 25.36 20.99
N ALA A 25 -20.44 25.09 22.20
CA ALA A 25 -19.27 24.25 22.39
C ALA A 25 -19.53 22.81 21.88
N GLU A 26 -20.66 22.21 22.23
CA GLU A 26 -21.05 20.88 21.70
C GLU A 26 -21.19 20.87 20.18
N LEU A 27 -21.77 21.92 19.59
CA LEU A 27 -21.88 22.05 18.14
C LEU A 27 -20.51 22.14 17.45
N THR A 28 -19.54 22.80 18.05
CA THR A 28 -18.18 22.88 17.47
C THR A 28 -17.48 21.52 17.50
N VAL A 29 -17.61 20.77 18.60
CA VAL A 29 -17.11 19.40 18.71
C VAL A 29 -17.78 18.49 17.67
N LEU A 30 -19.11 18.53 17.57
CA LEU A 30 -19.87 17.72 16.61
C LEU A 30 -19.47 18.04 15.15
N LYS A 31 -19.28 19.32 14.82
CA LYS A 31 -18.79 19.74 13.50
C LYS A 31 -17.38 19.23 13.23
N ALA A 32 -16.48 19.31 14.20
CA ALA A 32 -15.11 18.80 14.07
C ALA A 32 -15.09 17.27 13.89
N GLU A 33 -15.90 16.53 14.63
CA GLU A 33 -16.05 15.08 14.46
C GLU A 33 -16.61 14.70 13.09
N ASN A 34 -17.62 15.43 12.60
CA ASN A 34 -18.19 15.19 11.27
C ASN A 34 -17.17 15.49 10.17
N ALA A 35 -16.41 16.58 10.28
CA ALA A 35 -15.32 16.89 9.37
C ALA A 35 -14.26 15.77 9.36
N GLN A 36 -13.84 15.27 10.53
CA GLN A 36 -12.91 14.14 10.60
C GLN A 36 -13.49 12.85 10.00
N LYS A 37 -14.78 12.58 10.21
CA LYS A 37 -15.46 11.42 9.61
C LYS A 37 -15.51 11.54 8.08
N GLU A 38 -15.80 12.72 7.55
CA GLU A 38 -15.80 13.00 6.12
C GLU A 38 -14.40 12.84 5.52
N GLU A 39 -13.37 13.40 6.15
CA GLU A 39 -11.97 13.23 5.75
C GLU A 39 -11.55 11.75 5.75
N ARG A 40 -11.93 11.01 6.79
CA ARG A 40 -11.66 9.58 6.90
C ARG A 40 -12.37 8.79 5.80
N ALA A 41 -13.63 9.10 5.52
CA ALA A 41 -14.40 8.46 4.45
C ALA A 41 -13.80 8.76 3.06
N LEU A 42 -13.36 10.01 2.82
CA LEU A 42 -12.67 10.39 1.59
C LEU A 42 -11.35 9.63 1.43
N ARG A 43 -10.57 9.50 2.52
CA ARG A 43 -9.31 8.75 2.53
C ARG A 43 -9.52 7.26 2.27
N GLU A 44 -10.56 6.66 2.85
CA GLU A 44 -10.90 5.26 2.59
C GLU A 44 -11.32 5.08 1.13
N LYS A 45 -12.17 5.97 0.61
CA LYS A 45 -12.61 5.92 -0.79
C LYS A 45 -11.42 6.04 -1.75
N SER A 46 -10.51 6.99 -1.51
CA SER A 46 -9.32 7.15 -2.34
C SER A 46 -8.40 5.93 -2.27
N PHE A 47 -8.28 5.29 -1.11
CA PHE A 47 -7.54 4.03 -0.96
C PHE A 47 -8.20 2.88 -1.73
N GLN A 48 -9.52 2.74 -1.68
CA GLN A 48 -10.26 1.73 -2.45
C GLN A 48 -10.12 1.96 -3.96
N ASP A 49 -10.20 3.20 -4.42
CA ASP A 49 -9.98 3.57 -5.82
C ASP A 49 -8.56 3.22 -6.27
N PHE A 50 -7.55 3.47 -5.42
CA PHE A 50 -6.18 3.05 -5.65
C PHE A 50 -6.04 1.52 -5.77
N LEU A 51 -6.60 0.75 -4.83
CA LEU A 51 -6.56 -0.72 -4.86
C LEU A 51 -7.23 -1.27 -6.13
N LYS A 52 -8.35 -0.67 -6.55
CA LYS A 52 -9.04 -1.05 -7.78
C LYS A 52 -8.21 -0.74 -9.02
N ALA A 53 -7.58 0.43 -9.08
CA ALA A 53 -6.68 0.80 -10.17
C ALA A 53 -5.48 -0.15 -10.25
N GLN A 54 -4.87 -0.48 -9.10
CA GLN A 54 -3.76 -1.42 -9.01
C GLN A 54 -4.17 -2.82 -9.46
N GLN A 55 -5.33 -3.32 -9.03
CA GLN A 55 -5.87 -4.60 -9.48
C GLN A 55 -6.13 -4.62 -10.99
N SER A 56 -6.65 -3.53 -11.55
CA SER A 56 -6.87 -3.39 -13.00
C SER A 56 -5.54 -3.48 -13.74
N TYR A 57 -4.54 -2.69 -13.32
CA TYR A 57 -3.20 -2.68 -13.90
C TYR A 57 -2.54 -4.08 -13.87
N LEU A 58 -2.60 -4.78 -12.73
CA LEU A 58 -2.01 -6.10 -12.56
C LEU A 58 -2.71 -7.22 -13.37
N ASN A 59 -3.99 -7.04 -13.71
CA ASN A 59 -4.76 -8.01 -14.48
C ASN A 59 -4.81 -7.70 -15.98
N GLU A 60 -4.24 -6.56 -16.42
CA GLU A 60 -4.06 -6.24 -17.83
C GLU A 60 -3.23 -7.33 -18.53
N TYR A 61 -3.55 -7.64 -19.78
CA TYR A 61 -2.79 -8.59 -20.56
C TYR A 61 -1.60 -7.93 -21.27
N VAL A 62 -0.44 -8.57 -21.17
CA VAL A 62 0.82 -8.18 -21.80
C VAL A 62 1.41 -9.37 -22.53
N GLU A 63 2.17 -9.10 -23.57
CA GLU A 63 2.84 -10.12 -24.38
C GLU A 63 4.27 -10.30 -23.89
N VAL A 64 4.64 -11.56 -23.62
CA VAL A 64 5.98 -11.93 -23.17
C VAL A 64 6.48 -13.06 -24.03
N ARG A 65 7.79 -13.06 -24.32
CA ARG A 65 8.49 -14.16 -24.98
C ARG A 65 9.67 -14.58 -24.14
N LEU A 66 9.58 -15.79 -23.58
CA LEU A 66 10.68 -16.37 -22.81
C LEU A 66 11.71 -17.02 -23.73
N PHE A 67 12.98 -16.91 -23.34
CA PHE A 67 14.07 -17.60 -24.01
C PHE A 67 13.85 -19.12 -23.96
N LYS A 68 14.19 -19.79 -25.08
CA LYS A 68 14.13 -21.24 -25.23
C LYS A 68 15.46 -21.74 -25.80
N ASP A 69 16.01 -22.78 -25.18
CA ASP A 69 17.14 -23.55 -25.71
C ASP A 69 16.77 -25.04 -25.84
N ASN A 70 17.76 -25.87 -26.19
CA ASN A 70 17.60 -27.32 -26.31
C ASN A 70 18.00 -28.08 -25.03
N ASP A 71 18.29 -27.37 -23.93
CA ASP A 71 18.81 -27.95 -22.70
C ASP A 71 18.01 -27.47 -21.48
N LYS A 72 18.54 -26.49 -20.74
CA LYS A 72 17.99 -26.05 -19.46
C LYS A 72 16.66 -25.29 -19.56
N TYR A 73 16.41 -24.62 -20.68
CA TYR A 73 15.26 -23.75 -20.92
C TYR A 73 14.37 -24.29 -22.05
N LYS A 74 14.22 -25.61 -22.16
CA LYS A 74 13.36 -26.26 -23.16
C LYS A 74 11.88 -26.32 -22.75
N ASP A 75 11.61 -26.47 -21.45
CA ASP A 75 10.29 -26.75 -20.89
C ASP A 75 9.52 -25.48 -20.53
N ASP A 76 8.19 -25.60 -20.50
CA ASP A 76 7.28 -24.51 -20.17
C ASP A 76 7.43 -24.05 -18.70
N VAL A 77 7.16 -22.76 -18.45
CA VAL A 77 7.29 -22.17 -17.11
C VAL A 77 5.93 -22.11 -16.43
N TYR A 78 5.81 -22.77 -15.29
CA TYR A 78 4.66 -22.64 -14.41
C TYR A 78 4.88 -21.50 -13.42
N VAL A 79 3.91 -20.58 -13.36
CA VAL A 79 3.96 -19.39 -12.50
C VAL A 79 2.69 -19.34 -11.65
N ALA A 80 2.81 -19.03 -10.36
CA ALA A 80 1.69 -18.85 -9.45
C ALA A 80 1.85 -17.61 -8.57
N VAL A 81 0.79 -16.80 -8.45
CA VAL A 81 0.71 -15.60 -7.61
C VAL A 81 -0.62 -15.64 -6.85
N ASN A 82 -0.55 -15.68 -5.52
CA ASN A 82 -1.72 -15.64 -4.63
C ASN A 82 -2.84 -16.62 -5.05
N GLY A 83 -2.48 -17.87 -5.31
CA GLY A 83 -3.41 -18.93 -5.71
C GLY A 83 -3.90 -18.89 -7.17
N LYS A 84 -3.48 -17.90 -7.97
CA LYS A 84 -3.75 -17.87 -9.42
C LYS A 84 -2.50 -18.31 -10.16
N ASN A 85 -2.65 -19.16 -11.17
CA ASN A 85 -1.52 -19.71 -11.92
C ASN A 85 -1.65 -19.48 -13.43
N CYS A 86 -0.53 -19.64 -14.14
CA CYS A 86 -0.47 -19.76 -15.59
C CYS A 86 0.75 -20.57 -16.01
N VAL A 87 0.65 -21.25 -17.16
CA VAL A 87 1.78 -21.91 -17.82
C VAL A 87 2.18 -21.08 -19.04
N ILE A 88 3.46 -20.76 -19.16
CA ILE A 88 4.02 -19.91 -20.21
C ILE A 88 4.92 -20.76 -21.10
N ARG A 89 4.60 -20.79 -22.39
CA ARG A 89 5.39 -21.52 -23.38
C ARG A 89 6.64 -20.74 -23.76
N ARG A 90 7.81 -21.39 -23.67
CA ARG A 90 9.08 -20.77 -24.07
C ARG A 90 9.20 -20.69 -25.59
N GLY A 91 9.91 -19.68 -26.08
CA GLY A 91 10.23 -19.49 -27.50
C GLY A 91 9.13 -18.84 -28.34
N VAL A 92 7.90 -18.76 -27.82
CA VAL A 92 6.73 -18.17 -28.50
C VAL A 92 6.20 -16.95 -27.75
N TRP A 93 5.59 -16.02 -28.47
CA TRP A 93 4.88 -14.90 -27.85
C TRP A 93 3.62 -15.42 -27.16
N THR A 94 3.52 -15.20 -25.84
CA THR A 94 2.38 -15.62 -25.03
C THR A 94 1.78 -14.41 -24.33
N ARG A 95 0.47 -14.25 -24.46
CA ARG A 95 -0.30 -13.18 -23.81
C ARG A 95 -0.72 -13.62 -22.40
N ILE A 96 -0.17 -12.97 -21.38
CA ILE A 96 -0.40 -13.28 -19.96
C ILE A 96 -0.80 -12.04 -19.18
N ARG A 97 -1.34 -12.22 -17.96
CA ARG A 97 -1.63 -11.08 -17.07
C ARG A 97 -0.33 -10.45 -16.56
N ARG A 98 -0.31 -9.12 -16.44
CA ARG A 98 0.86 -8.33 -16.03
C ARG A 98 1.50 -8.81 -14.74
N LYS A 99 0.72 -9.20 -13.73
CA LYS A 99 1.24 -9.75 -12.47
C LYS A 99 2.17 -10.96 -12.64
N PHE A 100 1.94 -11.79 -13.66
CA PHE A 100 2.78 -12.94 -13.94
C PHE A 100 4.07 -12.53 -14.66
N ALA A 101 3.99 -11.57 -15.58
CA ALA A 101 5.16 -10.97 -16.20
C ALA A 101 6.07 -10.29 -15.16
N MET A 102 5.47 -9.45 -14.30
CA MET A 102 6.20 -8.77 -13.21
C MET A 102 6.88 -9.75 -12.26
N LEU A 103 6.27 -10.91 -11.99
CA LEU A 103 6.90 -11.93 -11.15
C LEU A 103 8.17 -12.49 -11.80
N LEU A 104 8.17 -12.70 -13.12
CA LEU A 104 9.34 -13.18 -13.85
C LEU A 104 10.46 -12.13 -13.78
N ASP A 105 10.15 -10.86 -14.04
CA ASP A 105 11.12 -9.76 -13.97
C ASP A 105 11.69 -9.62 -12.54
N GLN A 106 10.84 -9.71 -11.51
CA GLN A 106 11.25 -9.65 -10.11
C GLN A 106 12.15 -10.84 -9.72
N SER A 107 11.85 -12.04 -10.24
CA SER A 107 12.69 -13.22 -10.02
C SER A 107 14.08 -13.02 -10.62
N GLU A 108 14.17 -12.52 -11.85
CA GLU A 108 15.47 -12.26 -12.50
C GLU A 108 16.28 -11.20 -11.74
N ILE A 109 15.63 -10.11 -11.32
CA ILE A 109 16.27 -9.05 -10.51
C ILE A 109 16.76 -9.61 -9.17
N GLN A 110 15.99 -10.50 -8.53
CA GLN A 110 16.38 -11.13 -7.28
C GLN A 110 17.60 -12.05 -7.48
N ASP A 111 17.63 -12.83 -8.54
CA ASP A 111 18.75 -13.71 -8.88
C ASP A 111 20.02 -12.89 -9.14
N LEU A 112 19.92 -11.79 -9.88
CA LEU A 112 21.03 -10.87 -10.14
C LEU A 112 21.59 -10.28 -8.85
N ARG A 113 20.73 -9.72 -7.98
CA ARG A 113 21.15 -9.17 -6.68
C ARG A 113 21.80 -10.22 -5.79
N THR A 114 21.31 -11.46 -5.87
CA THR A 114 21.89 -12.57 -5.11
C THR A 114 23.30 -12.89 -5.60
N ALA A 115 23.50 -12.95 -6.93
CA ALA A 115 24.82 -13.17 -7.51
C ALA A 115 25.82 -12.07 -7.10
N GLU A 116 25.42 -10.79 -7.17
CA GLU A 116 26.25 -9.65 -6.75
C GLU A 116 26.65 -9.74 -5.26
N LEU A 117 25.71 -10.13 -4.40
CA LEU A 117 25.97 -10.30 -2.97
C LEU A 117 26.95 -11.45 -2.72
N MET A 118 26.78 -12.57 -3.41
CA MET A 118 27.69 -13.73 -3.30
C MET A 118 29.10 -13.37 -3.74
N GLU A 119 29.27 -12.64 -4.84
CA GLU A 119 30.58 -12.19 -5.33
C GLU A 119 31.26 -11.26 -4.32
N LYS A 120 30.50 -10.31 -3.75
CA LYS A 120 31.00 -9.40 -2.73
C LYS A 120 31.47 -10.15 -1.47
N GLU A 121 30.68 -11.11 -0.99
CA GLU A 121 31.02 -11.86 0.21
C GLU A 121 32.19 -12.82 -0.04
N ALA A 122 32.26 -13.45 -1.21
CA ALA A 122 33.40 -14.27 -1.60
C ALA A 122 34.71 -13.45 -1.64
N SER A 123 34.65 -12.24 -2.18
CA SER A 123 35.79 -11.32 -2.23
C SER A 123 36.24 -10.92 -0.82
N ARG A 124 35.29 -10.57 0.05
CA ARG A 124 35.55 -10.24 1.45
C ARG A 124 36.19 -11.41 2.19
N PHE A 125 35.65 -12.61 2.04
CA PHE A 125 36.19 -13.81 2.69
C PHE A 125 37.60 -14.13 2.21
N ALA A 126 37.87 -13.98 0.91
CA ALA A 126 39.21 -14.16 0.35
C ALA A 126 40.21 -13.14 0.94
N ASP A 127 39.80 -11.88 1.12
CA ASP A 127 40.61 -10.85 1.76
C ASP A 127 40.88 -11.14 3.24
N GLU A 128 39.86 -11.53 4.00
CA GLU A 128 39.99 -11.89 5.41
C GLU A 128 40.88 -13.12 5.59
N SER A 129 40.71 -14.15 4.75
CA SER A 129 41.56 -15.35 4.75
C SER A 129 43.01 -15.02 4.47
N ARG A 130 43.29 -14.17 3.45
CA ARG A 130 44.64 -13.68 3.14
C ARG A 130 45.27 -12.93 4.31
N ARG A 131 44.49 -12.14 5.05
CA ARG A 131 44.98 -11.39 6.22
C ARG A 131 45.26 -12.29 7.43
N HIS A 132 44.53 -13.39 7.58
CA HIS A 132 44.69 -14.31 8.70
C HIS A 132 45.77 -15.39 8.46
N SER A 133 46.14 -15.64 7.19
CA SER A 133 47.17 -16.60 6.82
C SER A 133 48.61 -16.02 6.77
N VAL A 134 48.82 -14.82 7.33
CA VAL A 134 50.14 -14.15 7.46
C VAL A 134 50.43 -13.97 8.94
#